data_AF-A0A6L9KWU8-F1
#
_entry.id   AF-A0A6L9KWU8-F1
#
_cell.length_a   1.000
_cell.length_b   1.000
_cell.length_c   1.000
_cell.angle_alpha   90.00
_cell.angle_beta   90.00
_cell.angle_gamma   90.00
#
_symmetry.space_group_name_H-M   'P 1'
#
loop_
_entity.id
_entity.type
_entity.pdbx_description
1 polymer ?
#
loop_
_entity_poly.entity_id
_entity_poly.type
_entity_poly.pdbx_seq_one_letter_code
_entity_poly.pdbx_strand_id
1 'polypeptide(L)'
;MNFDILSKERTVAGPGFNRWLVPPAALAIHLCIGMAYGFSVFWLPLSKSVGATCPADMSLWSELFITTCDWRVSGLGWMFTMFFVFLGSAAALFCGWLEHAGPRKA
;
A
#
# COMPACT_ATOMS: atom_id res chain seq x y z
N MET A 1 -21.00 -12.21 -8.59
CA MET A 1 -19.93 -12.26 -9.61
C MET A 1 -19.21 -13.59 -9.44
N ASN A 2 -19.14 -14.42 -10.48
CA ASN A 2 -18.56 -15.77 -10.36
C ASN A 2 -17.03 -15.71 -10.59
N PHE A 3 -16.23 -15.72 -9.51
CA PHE A 3 -14.77 -15.57 -9.55
C PHE A 3 -14.02 -16.89 -9.80
N ASP A 4 -14.62 -17.75 -10.61
CA ASP A 4 -14.17 -19.13 -10.78
C ASP A 4 -12.78 -19.25 -11.43
N ILE A 5 -12.33 -18.20 -12.14
CA ILE A 5 -10.98 -18.10 -12.73
C ILE A 5 -9.87 -17.86 -11.69
N LEU A 6 -10.19 -17.20 -10.57
CA LEU A 6 -9.24 -16.89 -9.48
C LEU A 6 -9.27 -17.96 -8.38
N SER A 7 -9.96 -19.07 -8.62
CA SER A 7 -10.11 -20.17 -7.67
C SER A 7 -8.76 -20.83 -7.34
N LYS A 8 -8.64 -21.31 -6.10
CA LYS A 8 -7.41 -21.91 -5.58
C LYS A 8 -7.03 -23.16 -6.38
N GLU A 9 -8.03 -23.91 -6.81
CA GLU A 9 -7.91 -25.15 -7.59
C GLU A 9 -7.16 -24.90 -8.89
N ARG A 10 -7.44 -23.78 -9.58
CA ARG A 10 -6.73 -23.41 -10.81
C ARG A 10 -5.31 -22.89 -10.57
N THR A 11 -4.89 -22.75 -9.31
CA THR A 11 -3.57 -22.23 -8.92
C THR A 11 -2.50 -23.32 -8.89
N VAL A 12 -2.91 -24.59 -8.86
CA VAL A 12 -1.99 -25.73 -8.90
C VAL A 12 -1.37 -25.83 -10.29
N ALA A 13 -0.03 -25.77 -10.34
CA ALA A 13 0.72 -25.86 -11.60
C ALA A 13 0.64 -27.27 -12.19
N GLY A 14 0.09 -27.39 -13.40
CA GLY A 14 0.08 -28.64 -14.16
C GLY A 14 1.43 -28.97 -14.81
N PRO A 15 1.57 -30.17 -15.40
CA PRO A 15 2.73 -30.53 -16.20
C PRO A 15 2.99 -29.49 -17.31
N GLY A 16 4.23 -29.01 -17.45
CA GLY A 16 4.61 -28.01 -18.45
C GLY A 16 4.47 -26.54 -18.00
N PHE A 17 4.10 -26.26 -16.75
CA PHE A 17 4.04 -24.88 -16.24
C PHE A 17 5.43 -24.22 -16.14
N ASN A 18 5.57 -23.01 -16.71
CA ASN A 18 6.79 -22.22 -16.60
C ASN A 18 6.87 -21.46 -15.26
N ARG A 19 7.78 -21.88 -14.39
CA ARG A 19 8.01 -21.28 -13.05
C ARG A 19 8.49 -19.83 -13.11
N TRP A 20 9.05 -19.37 -14.24
CA TRP A 20 9.51 -18.00 -14.42
C TRP A 20 8.37 -16.96 -14.51
N LEU A 21 7.12 -17.40 -14.54
CA LEU A 21 5.97 -16.50 -14.46
C LEU A 21 5.68 -16.03 -13.02
N VAL A 22 6.20 -16.72 -12.00
CA VAL A 22 5.98 -16.36 -10.58
C VAL A 22 6.79 -15.13 -10.16
N PRO A 23 8.09 -14.98 -10.50
CA PRO A 23 8.88 -13.81 -10.11
C PRO A 23 8.33 -12.46 -10.60
N PRO A 24 7.84 -12.29 -11.85
CA PRO A 24 7.22 -11.04 -12.28
C PRO A 24 5.98 -10.67 -11.46
N ALA A 25 5.15 -11.65 -11.10
CA ALA A 25 3.98 -11.42 -10.27
C ALA A 25 4.38 -10.99 -8.85
N ALA A 26 5.38 -11.65 -8.26
CA ALA A 26 5.93 -11.25 -6.96
C ALA A 26 6.53 -9.84 -7.03
N LEU A 27 7.33 -9.55 -8.07
CA LEU A 27 7.95 -8.24 -8.27
C LEU A 27 6.89 -7.13 -8.36
N ALA A 28 5.80 -7.33 -9.11
CA ALA A 28 4.72 -6.36 -9.21
C ALA A 28 4.14 -5.99 -7.83
N ILE A 29 3.87 -6.98 -6.97
CA ILE A 29 3.39 -6.76 -5.60
C ILE A 29 4.41 -5.95 -4.80
N HIS A 30 5.70 -6.30 -4.88
CA HIS A 30 6.76 -5.61 -4.16
C HIS A 30 6.96 -4.17 -4.65
N LEU A 31 6.82 -3.93 -5.96
CA LEU A 31 6.88 -2.57 -6.53
C LEU A 31 5.71 -1.72 -6.03
N CYS A 32 4.49 -2.27 -5.93
CA CYS A 32 3.35 -1.57 -5.34
C CYS A 32 3.62 -1.20 -3.87
N ILE A 33 4.14 -2.12 -3.07
CA ILE A 33 4.51 -1.85 -1.67
C ILE A 33 5.62 -0.78 -1.61
N GLY A 34 6.59 -0.83 -2.53
CA GLY A 34 7.69 0.13 -2.64
C GLY A 34 7.24 1.57 -2.94
N MET A 35 6.01 1.79 -3.43
CA MET A 35 5.47 3.14 -3.61
C MET A 35 5.34 3.91 -2.29
N ALA A 36 5.23 3.22 -1.15
CA ALA A 36 5.29 3.86 0.16
C ALA A 36 6.64 4.55 0.40
N TYR A 37 7.74 3.99 -0.10
CA TYR A 37 9.04 4.66 -0.09
C TYR A 37 9.09 5.79 -1.14
N GLY A 38 8.46 5.58 -2.30
CA GLY A 38 8.28 6.62 -3.31
C GLY A 38 7.60 7.89 -2.77
N PHE A 39 6.74 7.79 -1.77
CA PHE A 39 6.13 8.95 -1.10
C PHE A 39 7.17 9.93 -0.52
N SER A 40 8.35 9.45 -0.10
CA SER A 40 9.40 10.29 0.48
C SER A 40 9.92 11.37 -0.47
N VAL A 41 9.90 11.13 -1.79
CA VAL A 41 10.36 12.12 -2.78
C VAL A 41 9.44 13.34 -2.83
N PHE A 42 8.19 13.18 -2.39
CA PHE A 42 7.19 14.23 -2.37
C PHE A 42 7.23 15.07 -1.09
N TRP A 43 8.08 14.77 -0.11
CA TRP A 43 8.14 15.53 1.15
C TRP A 43 8.36 17.03 0.94
N LEU A 44 9.39 17.40 0.16
CA LEU A 44 9.67 18.80 -0.14
C LEU A 44 8.54 19.44 -0.97
N PRO A 45 8.07 18.82 -2.07
CA PRO A 45 6.92 19.32 -2.82
C PRO A 45 5.66 19.55 -1.97
N LEU A 46 5.27 18.60 -1.12
CA LEU A 46 4.08 18.69 -0.26
C LEU A 46 4.19 19.81 0.77
N SER A 47 5.39 20.08 1.28
CA SER A 47 5.64 21.19 2.22
C SER A 47 5.55 22.59 1.60
N LYS A 48 5.36 22.70 0.27
CA LYS A 48 5.37 23.97 -0.47
C LYS A 48 4.27 24.06 -1.54
N SER A 49 3.39 23.07 -1.62
CA SER A 49 2.46 22.88 -2.73
C SER A 49 1.29 23.86 -2.73
N VAL A 50 0.82 24.27 -1.54
CA VAL A 50 -0.30 25.17 -1.33
C VAL A 50 0.17 26.60 -1.12
N GLY A 51 1.36 26.80 -0.54
CA GLY A 51 1.93 28.12 -0.25
C GLY A 51 1.30 28.81 0.96
N ALA A 52 0.59 28.08 1.80
CA ALA A 52 -0.06 28.56 3.01
C ALA A 52 0.38 27.72 4.21
N THR A 53 0.75 28.35 5.32
CA THR A 53 1.26 27.66 6.51
C THR A 53 0.12 27.11 7.36
N CYS A 54 0.14 25.82 7.70
CA CYS A 54 -0.86 25.24 8.59
C CYS A 54 -0.72 25.76 10.04
N PRO A 55 -1.83 25.87 10.79
CA PRO A 55 -1.79 26.23 12.21
C PRO A 55 -0.98 25.22 13.04
N ALA A 56 -0.23 25.72 14.03
CA ALA A 56 0.74 24.92 14.77
C ALA A 56 0.11 23.84 15.67
N ASP A 57 -1.12 24.10 16.13
CA ASP A 57 -1.94 23.27 17.02
C ASP A 57 -2.87 22.29 16.28
N MET A 58 -2.69 22.14 14.97
CA MET A 58 -3.47 21.20 14.17
C MET A 58 -3.28 19.75 14.67
N SER A 59 -4.41 19.04 14.81
CA SER A 59 -4.43 17.62 15.16
C SER A 59 -4.00 16.74 13.99
N LEU A 60 -3.40 15.58 14.29
CA LEU A 60 -3.00 14.58 13.30
C LEU A 60 -4.20 14.08 12.46
N TRP A 61 -5.39 14.00 13.06
CA TRP A 61 -6.62 13.64 12.36
C TRP A 61 -7.05 14.68 11.32
N SER A 62 -6.85 15.96 11.60
CA SER A 62 -7.11 17.03 10.62
C SER A 62 -6.02 17.10 9.56
N GLU A 63 -4.76 16.82 9.92
CA GLU A 63 -3.63 16.82 8.98
C GLU A 63 -3.78 15.72 7.91
N LEU A 64 -4.41 14.58 8.26
CA LEU A 64 -4.74 13.49 7.33
C LEU A 64 -5.61 13.92 6.13
N PHE A 65 -6.46 14.92 6.30
CA PHE A 65 -7.45 15.33 5.29
C PHE A 65 -7.29 16.79 4.86
N ILE A 66 -6.18 17.44 5.22
CA ILE A 66 -5.98 18.86 4.91
C ILE A 66 -5.61 19.08 3.44
N THR A 67 -6.28 20.05 2.83
CA THR A 67 -6.05 20.45 1.42
C THR A 67 -5.77 21.94 1.27
N THR A 68 -5.88 22.71 2.36
CA THR A 68 -5.85 24.18 2.33
C THR A 68 -4.53 24.79 2.81
N CYS A 69 -3.58 23.98 3.27
CA CYS A 69 -2.27 24.43 3.73
C CYS A 69 -1.20 23.36 3.53
N ASP A 70 0.06 23.79 3.58
CA ASP A 70 1.23 22.96 3.36
C ASP A 70 1.47 21.98 4.49
N TRP A 71 1.72 20.73 4.12
CA TRP A 71 1.98 19.67 5.08
C TRP A 71 3.28 19.87 5.83
N ARG A 72 3.26 19.60 7.14
CA ARG A 72 4.46 19.69 7.97
C ARG A 72 5.29 18.42 7.77
N VAL A 73 6.62 18.57 7.76
CA VAL A 73 7.56 17.44 7.62
C VAL A 73 7.34 16.38 8.72
N SER A 74 6.96 16.80 9.93
CA SER A 74 6.58 15.89 11.01
C SER A 74 5.35 15.04 10.69
N GLY A 75 4.34 15.60 10.01
CA GLY A 75 3.10 14.90 9.65
C GLY A 75 3.31 13.92 8.49
N LEU A 76 4.22 14.27 7.56
CA LEU A 76 4.66 13.36 6.50
C LEU A 76 5.29 12.08 7.07
N GLY A 77 6.04 12.18 8.17
CA GLY A 77 6.57 11.01 8.90
C GLY A 77 5.46 10.14 9.47
N TRP A 78 4.41 10.74 10.05
CA TRP A 78 3.25 10.00 10.56
C TRP A 78 2.47 9.28 9.47
N MET A 79 2.31 9.87 8.29
CA MET A 79 1.70 9.14 7.15
C MET A 79 2.51 7.93 6.75
N PHE A 80 3.83 8.07 6.67
CA PHE A 80 4.71 6.97 6.34
C PHE A 80 4.57 5.83 7.36
N THR A 81 4.52 6.14 8.67
CA THR A 81 4.24 5.14 9.70
C THR A 81 2.89 4.46 9.50
N MET A 82 1.84 5.23 9.22
CA MET A 82 0.51 4.66 9.00
C MET A 82 0.47 3.70 7.81
N PHE A 83 1.19 3.96 6.72
CA PHE A 83 1.28 3.01 5.60
C PHE A 83 1.73 1.61 6.04
N PHE A 84 2.78 1.51 6.86
CA PHE A 84 3.25 0.21 7.34
C PHE A 84 2.36 -0.40 8.41
N VAL A 85 1.72 0.42 9.25
CA VAL A 85 0.73 -0.06 10.22
C VAL A 85 -0.46 -0.67 9.49
N PHE A 86 -1.01 0.00 8.48
CA PHE A 86 -2.11 -0.53 7.68
C PHE A 86 -1.69 -1.75 6.87
N LEU A 87 -0.54 -1.71 6.19
CA LEU A 87 0.00 -2.86 5.46
C LEU A 87 0.21 -4.07 6.39
N GLY A 88 0.82 -3.86 7.55
CA GLY A 88 1.07 -4.90 8.55
C GLY A 88 -0.22 -5.46 9.14
N SER A 89 -1.19 -4.60 9.46
CA SER A 89 -2.50 -5.04 9.96
C SER A 89 -3.28 -5.83 8.92
N ALA A 90 -3.25 -5.41 7.65
CA ALA A 90 -3.88 -6.12 6.55
C ALA A 90 -3.22 -7.50 6.35
N ALA A 91 -1.89 -7.56 6.38
CA ALA A 91 -1.18 -8.84 6.33
C ALA A 91 -1.56 -9.73 7.52
N ALA A 92 -1.62 -9.20 8.74
CA ALA A 92 -1.96 -9.97 9.93
C ALA A 92 -3.40 -10.54 9.88
N LEU A 93 -4.37 -9.76 9.40
CA LEU A 93 -5.78 -10.14 9.39
C LEU A 93 -6.15 -11.02 8.18
N PHE A 94 -5.59 -10.74 7.00
CA PHE A 94 -6.03 -11.37 5.75
C PHE A 94 -5.13 -12.51 5.26
N CYS A 95 -3.94 -12.71 5.84
CA CYS A 95 -3.05 -13.80 5.42
C CYS A 95 -3.69 -15.20 5.63
N GLY A 96 -4.36 -15.42 6.77
CA GLY A 96 -5.07 -16.68 7.03
C GLY A 96 -6.23 -16.94 6.05
N TRP A 97 -6.96 -15.90 5.65
CA TRP A 97 -7.98 -16.03 4.60
C TRP A 97 -7.37 -16.39 3.24
N LEU A 98 -6.21 -15.80 2.91
CA LEU A 98 -5.53 -16.04 1.64
C LEU A 98 -5.11 -17.51 1.45
N GLU A 99 -4.70 -18.19 2.53
CA GLU A 99 -4.37 -19.62 2.50
C GLU A 99 -5.56 -20.49 2.03
N HIS A 100 -6.78 -20.07 2.37
CA HIS A 100 -8.01 -20.77 1.99
C HIS A 100 -8.52 -20.33 0.62
N ALA A 101 -8.55 -19.03 0.35
CA ALA A 101 -9.11 -18.44 -0.86
C ALA A 101 -8.22 -18.64 -2.10
N GLY A 102 -6.90 -18.74 -1.91
CA GLY A 102 -5.87 -18.87 -2.95
C GLY A 102 -5.19 -17.53 -3.27
N PRO A 103 -3.89 -17.53 -3.65
CA PRO A 103 -3.07 -16.32 -3.80
C PRO A 103 -3.49 -15.40 -4.96
N ARG A 104 -4.34 -15.87 -5.88
CA ARG A 104 -4.86 -15.05 -7.00
C ARG A 104 -6.01 -14.12 -6.60
N LYS A 105 -6.57 -14.31 -5.40
CA LYS A 105 -7.63 -13.45 -4.85
C LYS A 105 -7.07 -12.40 -3.88
N ALA A 106 -5.75 -12.36 -3.69
CA ALA A 106 -5.06 -11.27 -3.00
C ALA A 106 -5.28 -9.93 -3.70
#